data_AF-A0A6P7PP31-F1
#
_entry.id   AF-A0A6P7PP31-F1
#
_cell.length_a   1.000
_cell.length_b   1.000
_cell.length_c   1.000
_cell.angle_alpha   90.00
_cell.angle_beta   90.00
_cell.angle_gamma   90.00
#
_symmetry.space_group_name_H-M   'P 1'
#
loop_
_entity.id
_entity.type
_entity.pdbx_description
1 polymer ?
#
loop_
_entity_poly.entity_id
_entity_poly.type
_entity_poly.pdbx_seq_one_letter_code
_entity_poly.pdbx_strand_id
1 'polypeptide(L)'
;MASSPVREFLVTYFMPDKCYEELFVRLHFHAPCVRLVLTKAAGFWMLLDVLLAQLPQLLKILWSGSAEGLSLVSVIMQLYALSCPVVYAMANHFPLFAWAERILTLAQTLVIVFLILRYRGDTLKGLLFVLAYTCVMFLLGSYAAAKVILAMHSSSVAALIASKALQAGTNYCNGHTGQLSSLSVFLTWAGSLGATFTSVQVSASRITHTAALMYSLH
;
A
#
# COMPACT_ATOMS: atom_id res chain seq x y z
N MET A 1 -17.90 -33.99 -14.36
CA MET A 1 -17.10 -33.76 -13.13
C MET A 1 -17.29 -32.30 -12.75
N ALA A 2 -17.93 -32.04 -11.61
CA ALA A 2 -18.24 -30.69 -11.17
C ALA A 2 -16.95 -29.91 -10.89
N SER A 3 -16.64 -28.90 -11.70
CA SER A 3 -15.61 -27.91 -11.37
C SER A 3 -16.11 -27.17 -10.13
N SER A 4 -15.43 -27.37 -9.00
CA SER A 4 -15.75 -26.60 -7.79
C SER A 4 -15.53 -25.11 -8.10
N PRO A 5 -16.43 -24.21 -7.67
CA PRO A 5 -16.26 -22.75 -7.89
C PRO A 5 -14.92 -22.25 -7.31
N VAL A 6 -14.40 -22.98 -6.33
CA VAL A 6 -13.07 -22.79 -5.73
C VAL A 6 -11.94 -23.04 -6.72
N ARG A 7 -12.03 -24.07 -7.58
CA ARG A 7 -11.02 -24.37 -8.62
C ARG A 7 -10.98 -23.26 -9.68
N GLU A 8 -12.15 -22.79 -10.11
CA GLU A 8 -12.26 -21.72 -11.11
C GLU A 8 -11.69 -20.40 -10.56
N PHE A 9 -12.04 -20.04 -9.32
CA PHE A 9 -11.48 -18.85 -8.66
C PHE A 9 -9.95 -18.93 -8.48
N LEU A 10 -9.43 -20.09 -8.04
CA LEU A 10 -8.00 -20.30 -7.83
C LEU A 10 -7.21 -20.28 -9.15
N VAL A 11 -7.74 -20.91 -10.20
CA VAL A 11 -7.06 -21.00 -11.49
C VAL A 11 -7.10 -19.66 -12.24
N THR A 12 -8.22 -18.95 -12.17
CA THR A 12 -8.38 -17.66 -12.86
C THR A 12 -7.67 -16.52 -12.15
N TYR A 13 -7.64 -16.49 -10.81
CA TYR A 13 -7.11 -15.34 -10.07
C TYR A 13 -5.75 -15.59 -9.39
N PHE A 14 -5.47 -16.82 -8.97
CA PHE A 14 -4.32 -17.14 -8.13
C PHE A 14 -3.17 -17.82 -8.88
N MET A 15 -3.44 -18.74 -9.82
CA MET A 15 -2.43 -19.70 -10.29
C MET A 15 -2.78 -20.38 -11.63
N PRO A 16 -1.83 -20.60 -12.57
CA PRO A 16 -2.09 -21.37 -13.80
C PRO A 16 -2.44 -22.85 -13.51
N ASP A 17 -3.27 -23.48 -14.36
CA ASP A 17 -3.77 -24.87 -14.19
C ASP A 17 -2.66 -25.87 -13.86
N LYS A 18 -1.48 -25.74 -14.48
CA LYS A 18 -0.33 -26.62 -14.23
C LYS A 18 0.13 -26.59 -12.77
N CYS A 19 0.26 -25.40 -12.17
CA CYS A 19 0.65 -25.29 -10.78
C CYS A 19 -0.49 -25.73 -9.83
N TYR A 20 -1.76 -25.62 -10.24
CA TYR A 20 -2.89 -26.14 -9.45
C TYR A 20 -2.83 -27.66 -9.35
N GLU A 21 -2.63 -28.35 -10.46
CA GLU A 21 -2.51 -29.81 -10.44
C GLU A 21 -1.27 -30.26 -9.67
N GLU A 22 -0.14 -29.61 -9.86
CA GLU A 22 1.11 -30.02 -9.23
C GLU A 22 1.08 -29.83 -7.70
N LEU A 23 0.49 -28.72 -7.22
CA LEU A 23 0.45 -28.37 -5.81
C LEU A 23 -0.71 -29.02 -5.04
N PHE A 24 -1.93 -29.02 -5.60
CA PHE A 24 -3.14 -29.49 -4.90
C PHE A 24 -3.56 -30.91 -5.25
N VAL A 25 -3.27 -31.38 -6.48
CA VAL A 25 -3.67 -32.74 -6.90
C VAL A 25 -2.52 -33.72 -6.67
N ARG A 26 -1.28 -33.33 -7.00
CA ARG A 26 -0.09 -34.20 -6.88
C ARG A 26 0.76 -33.94 -5.63
N LEU A 27 0.46 -32.90 -4.84
CA LEU A 27 1.20 -32.53 -3.61
C LEU A 27 2.72 -32.35 -3.83
N HIS A 28 3.13 -31.98 -5.05
CA HIS A 28 4.51 -31.65 -5.37
C HIS A 28 4.76 -30.15 -5.18
N PHE A 29 5.53 -29.82 -4.15
CA PHE A 29 5.92 -28.45 -3.80
C PHE A 29 7.04 -27.94 -4.72
N HIS A 30 6.71 -27.67 -5.97
CA HIS A 30 7.66 -27.09 -6.91
C HIS A 30 7.93 -25.61 -6.55
N ALA A 31 9.21 -25.27 -6.33
CA ALA A 31 9.64 -23.95 -5.87
C ALA A 31 9.06 -22.73 -6.63
N PRO A 32 8.97 -22.71 -7.98
CA PRO A 32 8.39 -21.57 -8.70
C PRO A 32 6.87 -21.45 -8.51
N CYS A 33 6.13 -22.57 -8.43
CA CYS A 33 4.68 -22.56 -8.17
C CYS A 33 4.37 -22.04 -6.76
N VAL A 34 5.12 -22.50 -5.76
CA VAL A 34 4.96 -22.05 -4.38
C VAL A 34 5.26 -20.56 -4.23
N ARG A 35 6.32 -20.04 -4.87
CA ARG A 35 6.63 -18.60 -4.88
C ARG A 35 5.53 -17.77 -5.54
N LEU A 36 4.96 -18.24 -6.65
CA LEU A 36 3.86 -17.56 -7.34
C LEU A 36 2.64 -17.43 -6.43
N VAL A 37 2.21 -18.54 -5.82
CA VAL A 37 1.08 -18.61 -4.89
C VAL A 37 1.32 -17.70 -3.68
N LEU A 38 2.51 -17.72 -3.10
CA LEU A 38 2.85 -16.87 -1.95
C LEU A 38 2.89 -15.38 -2.30
N THR A 39 3.39 -15.01 -3.48
CA THR A 39 3.40 -13.61 -3.95
C THR A 39 1.97 -13.09 -4.16
N LYS A 40 1.09 -13.93 -4.74
CA LYS A 40 -0.33 -13.61 -4.94
C LYS A 40 -1.09 -13.52 -3.61
N ALA A 41 -0.85 -14.44 -2.69
CA ALA A 41 -1.39 -14.40 -1.34
C ALA A 41 -0.99 -13.12 -0.61
N ALA A 42 0.29 -12.76 -0.67
CA ALA A 42 0.80 -11.57 -0.01
C ALA A 42 0.22 -10.28 -0.61
N GLY A 43 0.00 -10.21 -1.94
CA GLY A 43 -0.71 -9.09 -2.56
C GLY A 43 -2.15 -8.94 -2.06
N PHE A 44 -2.89 -10.05 -1.95
CA PHE A 44 -4.24 -10.04 -1.39
C PHE A 44 -4.26 -9.67 0.11
N TRP A 45 -3.27 -10.16 0.87
CA TRP A 45 -3.08 -9.77 2.26
C TRP A 45 -2.83 -8.27 2.42
N MET A 46 -1.98 -7.68 1.59
CA MET A 46 -1.73 -6.23 1.61
C MET A 46 -2.98 -5.43 1.27
N LEU A 47 -3.79 -5.86 0.30
CA LEU A 47 -5.08 -5.24 -0.01
C LEU A 47 -6.06 -5.31 1.16
N LEU A 48 -6.13 -6.49 1.81
CA LEU A 48 -6.99 -6.71 2.96
C LEU A 48 -6.52 -5.89 4.17
N ASP A 49 -5.21 -5.83 4.42
CA ASP A 49 -4.61 -5.03 5.49
C ASP A 49 -4.92 -3.54 5.32
N VAL A 50 -4.74 -2.99 4.11
CA VAL A 50 -5.10 -1.61 3.78
C VAL A 50 -6.57 -1.34 4.10
N LEU A 51 -7.48 -2.23 3.66
CA LEU A 51 -8.90 -2.08 3.90
C LEU A 51 -9.23 -2.15 5.40
N LEU A 52 -8.68 -3.12 6.12
CA LEU A 52 -8.94 -3.33 7.54
C LEU A 52 -8.27 -2.30 8.45
N ALA A 53 -7.13 -1.73 8.08
CA ALA A 53 -6.41 -0.76 8.90
C ALA A 53 -6.95 0.66 8.71
N GLN A 54 -7.35 1.04 7.49
CA GLN A 54 -7.83 2.40 7.21
C GLN A 54 -9.32 2.60 7.49
N LEU A 55 -10.16 1.57 7.32
CA LEU A 55 -11.60 1.68 7.61
C LEU A 55 -11.89 2.06 9.07
N PRO A 56 -11.28 1.45 10.10
CA PRO A 56 -11.53 1.83 11.49
C PRO A 56 -11.12 3.27 11.78
N GLN A 57 -10.03 3.74 11.17
CA GLN A 57 -9.56 5.11 11.35
C GLN A 57 -10.53 6.12 10.74
N LEU A 58 -11.04 5.84 9.53
CA LEU A 58 -12.05 6.67 8.87
C LEU A 58 -13.37 6.66 9.65
N LEU A 59 -13.84 5.47 10.04
CA LEU A 59 -15.08 5.30 10.80
C LEU A 59 -15.00 6.02 12.14
N LYS A 60 -13.85 5.96 12.83
CA LYS A 60 -13.64 6.65 14.11
C LYS A 60 -13.81 8.16 13.97
N ILE A 61 -13.23 8.77 12.92
CA ILE A 61 -13.34 10.22 12.67
C ILE A 61 -14.79 10.60 12.35
N LEU A 62 -15.46 9.80 11.51
CA LEU A 62 -16.87 10.03 11.16
C LEU A 62 -17.80 9.90 12.36
N TRP A 63 -17.55 8.91 13.23
CA TRP A 63 -18.38 8.61 14.38
C TRP A 63 -18.12 9.55 15.56
N SER A 64 -16.86 9.97 15.79
CA SER A 64 -16.54 11.00 16.78
C SER A 64 -17.01 12.39 16.35
N GLY A 65 -17.21 12.62 15.04
CA GLY A 65 -17.53 13.93 14.49
C GLY A 65 -16.44 14.99 14.79
N SER A 66 -15.24 14.54 15.17
CA SER A 66 -14.14 15.41 15.58
C SER A 66 -12.81 14.80 15.16
N ALA A 67 -11.92 15.65 14.66
CA ALA A 67 -10.54 15.30 14.31
C ALA A 67 -9.54 15.62 15.44
N GLU A 68 -10.03 15.87 16.67
CA GLU A 68 -9.18 16.05 17.85
C GLU A 68 -8.36 14.78 18.13
N GLY A 69 -7.08 14.97 18.42
CA GLY A 69 -6.11 13.89 18.62
C GLY A 69 -5.27 13.53 17.38
N LEU A 70 -5.64 13.98 16.18
CA LEU A 70 -4.89 13.69 14.96
C LEU A 70 -4.02 14.87 14.50
N SER A 71 -2.72 14.62 14.33
CA SER A 71 -1.79 15.62 13.81
C SER A 71 -1.93 15.79 12.31
N LEU A 72 -2.42 16.96 11.87
CA LEU A 72 -2.52 17.31 10.45
C LEU A 72 -1.17 17.18 9.73
N VAL A 73 -0.08 17.60 10.38
CA VAL A 73 1.28 17.54 9.83
C VAL A 73 1.70 16.09 9.58
N SER A 74 1.44 15.20 10.54
CA SER A 74 1.71 13.77 10.38
C SER A 74 0.97 13.18 9.18
N VAL A 75 -0.32 13.49 9.01
CA VAL A 75 -1.14 12.95 7.92
C VAL A 75 -0.71 13.53 6.56
N ILE A 76 -0.34 14.81 6.48
CA ILE A 76 0.22 15.40 5.24
C ILE A 76 1.54 14.72 4.87
N MET A 77 2.39 14.43 5.85
CA MET A 77 3.66 13.73 5.63
C MET A 77 3.42 12.28 5.18
N GLN A 78 2.36 11.64 5.68
CA GLN A 78 1.91 10.33 5.22
C GLN A 78 1.41 10.38 3.77
N LEU A 79 0.62 11.41 3.42
CA LEU A 79 0.13 11.64 2.07
C LEU A 79 1.30 11.81 1.09
N TYR A 80 2.35 12.54 1.47
CA TYR A 80 3.59 12.66 0.69
C TYR A 80 4.26 11.28 0.52
N ALA A 81 4.50 10.54 1.60
CA ALA A 81 5.17 9.25 1.53
C ALA A 81 4.44 8.24 0.61
N LEU A 82 3.11 8.24 0.64
CA LEU A 82 2.27 7.39 -0.21
C LEU A 82 2.23 7.87 -1.67
N SER A 83 2.41 9.17 -1.92
CA SER A 83 2.39 9.74 -3.26
C SER A 83 3.61 9.37 -4.09
N CYS A 84 4.79 9.30 -3.48
CA CYS A 84 6.06 9.01 -4.15
C CYS A 84 6.04 7.70 -4.97
N PRO A 85 5.64 6.54 -4.41
CA PRO A 85 5.57 5.30 -5.21
C PRO A 85 4.51 5.34 -6.32
N VAL A 86 3.43 6.09 -6.14
CA VAL A 86 2.39 6.27 -7.16
C VAL A 86 2.94 7.08 -8.34
N VAL A 87 3.57 8.22 -8.08
CA VAL A 87 4.23 9.02 -9.12
C VAL A 87 5.31 8.22 -9.83
N TYR A 88 6.11 7.45 -9.09
CA TYR A 88 7.11 6.55 -9.67
C TYR A 88 6.48 5.52 -10.61
N ALA A 89 5.36 4.91 -10.22
CA ALA A 89 4.70 3.91 -11.04
C ALA A 89 4.04 4.49 -12.29
N MET A 90 3.42 5.67 -12.18
CA MET A 90 2.85 6.40 -13.30
C MET A 90 3.91 6.79 -14.33
N ALA A 91 5.04 7.35 -13.88
CA ALA A 91 6.11 7.81 -14.75
C ALA A 91 6.83 6.67 -15.48
N ASN A 92 6.87 5.47 -14.90
CA ASN A 92 7.44 4.27 -15.53
C ASN A 92 6.40 3.47 -16.34
N HIS A 93 5.17 3.97 -16.49
CA HIS A 93 4.08 3.31 -17.22
C HIS A 93 3.79 1.87 -16.76
N PHE A 94 3.87 1.59 -15.45
CA PHE A 94 3.49 0.28 -14.94
C PHE A 94 1.98 0.06 -15.05
N PRO A 95 1.53 -1.19 -15.32
CA PRO A 95 0.11 -1.50 -15.43
C PRO A 95 -0.61 -1.14 -14.12
N LEU A 96 -1.79 -0.51 -14.21
CA LEU A 96 -2.56 0.00 -13.07
C LEU A 96 -2.74 -1.05 -11.95
N PHE A 97 -2.98 -2.30 -12.34
CA PHE A 97 -3.17 -3.41 -11.39
C PHE A 97 -1.96 -3.64 -10.46
N ALA A 98 -0.74 -3.30 -10.88
CA ALA A 98 0.48 -3.53 -10.10
C ALA A 98 0.68 -2.53 -8.95
N TRP A 99 -0.09 -1.44 -8.93
CA TRP A 99 0.02 -0.38 -7.91
C TRP A 99 -1.35 0.18 -7.49
N ALA A 100 -2.43 -0.51 -7.87
CA ALA A 100 -3.80 -0.12 -7.56
C ALA A 100 -4.05 -0.03 -6.05
N GLU A 101 -3.45 -0.93 -5.28
CA GLU A 101 -3.48 -0.90 -3.82
C GLU A 101 -2.97 0.43 -3.26
N ARG A 102 -1.91 0.99 -3.88
CA ARG A 102 -1.29 2.25 -3.45
C ARG A 102 -2.19 3.45 -3.76
N ILE A 103 -2.88 3.42 -4.91
CA ILE A 103 -3.88 4.44 -5.26
C ILE A 103 -5.00 4.45 -4.23
N LEU A 104 -5.51 3.27 -3.86
CA LEU A 104 -6.60 3.13 -2.89
C LEU A 104 -6.18 3.69 -1.52
N THR A 105 -5.01 3.31 -1.01
CA THR A 105 -4.46 3.85 0.25
C THR A 105 -4.29 5.37 0.20
N LEU A 106 -3.80 5.89 -0.93
CA LEU A 106 -3.59 7.32 -1.13
C LEU A 106 -4.91 8.10 -1.13
N ALA A 107 -5.91 7.62 -1.87
CA ALA A 107 -7.24 8.22 -1.93
C ALA A 107 -7.89 8.28 -0.54
N GLN A 108 -7.81 7.19 0.23
CA GLN A 108 -8.34 7.15 1.60
C GLN A 108 -7.61 8.13 2.52
N THR A 109 -6.28 8.26 2.40
CA THR A 109 -5.51 9.23 3.19
C THR A 109 -5.86 10.67 2.82
N LEU A 110 -6.11 10.95 1.53
CA LEU A 110 -6.58 12.25 1.07
C LEU A 110 -7.95 12.61 1.63
N VAL A 111 -8.88 11.64 1.69
CA VAL A 111 -10.18 11.80 2.34
C VAL A 111 -10.02 12.13 3.83
N ILE A 112 -9.09 11.47 4.53
CA ILE A 112 -8.81 11.77 5.94
C ILE A 112 -8.31 13.21 6.10
N VAL A 113 -7.39 13.70 5.26
CA VAL A 113 -6.93 15.10 5.30
C VAL A 113 -8.09 16.08 5.10
N PHE A 114 -8.95 15.80 4.11
CA PHE A 114 -10.13 16.60 3.85
C PHE A 114 -11.08 16.64 5.06
N LEU A 115 -11.36 15.49 5.68
CA LEU A 115 -12.21 15.40 6.87
C LEU A 115 -11.60 16.19 8.04
N ILE A 116 -10.29 16.11 8.28
CA ILE A 116 -9.62 16.89 9.34
C ILE A 116 -9.86 18.39 9.12
N LEU A 117 -9.66 18.88 7.90
CA LEU A 117 -9.86 20.30 7.58
C LEU A 117 -11.34 20.70 7.66
N ARG A 118 -12.26 19.81 7.27
CA ARG A 118 -13.72 20.00 7.39
C ARG A 118 -14.16 20.15 8.85
N TYR A 119 -13.68 19.28 9.74
CA TYR A 119 -14.02 19.31 11.17
C TYR A 119 -13.36 20.45 11.93
N ARG A 120 -12.24 21.00 11.43
CA ARG A 120 -11.61 22.23 11.96
C ARG A 120 -12.32 23.52 11.52
N GLY A 121 -13.39 23.43 10.73
CA GLY A 121 -14.15 24.58 10.21
C GLY A 121 -13.64 25.16 8.89
N ASP A 122 -12.52 24.65 8.37
CA ASP A 122 -11.81 25.17 7.20
C ASP A 122 -12.13 24.39 5.91
N THR A 123 -13.41 24.15 5.63
CA THR A 123 -13.87 23.31 4.49
C THR A 123 -13.33 23.78 3.13
N LEU A 124 -13.27 25.10 2.91
CA LEU A 124 -12.76 25.68 1.67
C LEU A 124 -11.27 25.35 1.48
N LYS A 125 -10.46 25.46 2.55
CA LYS A 125 -9.05 25.07 2.50
C LYS A 125 -8.89 23.58 2.24
N GLY A 126 -9.77 22.75 2.82
CA GLY A 126 -9.83 21.31 2.52
C GLY A 126 -10.07 21.01 1.06
N LEU A 127 -11.06 21.65 0.44
CA LEU A 127 -11.38 21.46 -0.97
C LEU A 127 -10.25 21.96 -1.88
N LEU A 128 -9.71 23.15 -1.60
CA LEU A 128 -8.57 23.72 -2.33
C LEU A 128 -7.33 22.83 -2.23
N PHE A 129 -7.08 22.27 -1.04
CA PHE A 129 -5.98 21.33 -0.83
C PHE A 129 -6.14 20.08 -1.70
N VAL A 130 -7.33 19.47 -1.74
CA VAL A 130 -7.60 18.29 -2.58
C VAL A 130 -7.39 18.61 -4.07
N LEU A 131 -7.97 19.71 -4.55
CA LEU A 131 -7.80 20.16 -5.94
C LEU A 131 -6.33 20.40 -6.29
N ALA A 132 -5.63 21.20 -5.48
CA ALA A 132 -4.22 21.51 -5.68
C ALA A 132 -3.36 20.23 -5.66
N TYR A 133 -3.61 19.34 -4.69
CA TYR A 133 -2.91 18.08 -4.55
C TYR A 133 -3.08 17.18 -5.79
N THR A 134 -4.32 16.98 -6.26
CA THR A 134 -4.58 16.16 -7.45
C THR A 134 -3.93 16.74 -8.71
N CYS A 135 -3.94 18.07 -8.86
CA CYS A 135 -3.27 18.76 -9.95
C CYS A 135 -1.76 18.54 -9.91
N VAL A 136 -1.12 18.76 -8.75
CA VAL A 136 0.32 18.53 -8.55
C VAL A 136 0.70 17.08 -8.86
N MET A 137 -0.09 16.11 -8.39
CA MET A 137 0.13 14.69 -8.67
C MET A 137 0.08 14.37 -10.17
N PHE A 138 -0.89 14.93 -10.88
CA PHE A 138 -1.01 14.74 -12.32
C PHE A 138 0.18 15.37 -13.08
N LEU A 139 0.59 16.58 -12.70
CA LEU A 139 1.76 17.23 -13.29
C LEU A 139 3.05 16.45 -13.03
N LEU A 140 3.24 15.97 -11.79
CA LEU A 140 4.42 15.16 -11.43
C LEU A 140 4.44 13.84 -12.20
N GLY A 141 3.31 13.15 -12.31
CA GLY A 141 3.22 11.89 -13.05
C GLY A 141 3.48 12.04 -14.55
N SER A 142 3.15 13.21 -15.13
CA SER A 142 3.22 13.43 -16.58
C SER A 142 4.50 14.11 -17.05
N TYR A 143 5.08 15.02 -16.24
CA TYR A 143 6.15 15.92 -16.67
C TYR A 143 7.41 15.91 -15.79
N ALA A 144 7.42 15.19 -14.66
CA ALA A 144 8.58 15.23 -13.78
C ALA A 144 9.79 14.50 -14.40
N ALA A 145 10.98 15.10 -14.22
CA ALA A 145 12.23 14.46 -14.61
C ALA A 145 12.49 13.20 -13.77
N ALA A 146 13.04 12.16 -14.41
CA ALA A 146 13.36 10.89 -13.73
C ALA A 146 14.20 11.06 -12.45
N LYS A 147 15.12 12.04 -12.43
CA LYS A 147 15.93 12.36 -11.25
C LYS A 147 15.09 12.82 -10.05
N VAL A 148 14.06 13.63 -10.30
CA VAL A 148 13.15 14.13 -9.24
C VAL A 148 12.30 12.99 -8.70
N ILE A 149 11.75 12.17 -9.60
CA ILE A 149 10.93 11.01 -9.25
C ILE A 149 11.72 10.01 -8.41
N LEU A 150 12.98 9.75 -8.76
CA LEU A 150 13.86 8.85 -8.01
C LEU A 150 14.21 9.42 -6.63
N ALA A 151 14.53 10.72 -6.55
CA ALA A 151 14.81 11.40 -5.29
C ALA A 151 13.60 11.35 -4.34
N MET A 152 12.40 11.62 -4.86
CA MET A 152 11.15 11.51 -4.11
C MET A 152 10.87 10.08 -3.64
N HIS A 153 11.15 9.09 -4.49
CA HIS A 153 10.98 7.69 -4.12
C HIS A 153 11.92 7.31 -2.97
N SER A 154 13.18 7.74 -3.02
CA SER A 154 14.18 7.48 -1.97
C SER A 154 13.82 8.10 -0.62
N SER A 155 13.28 9.32 -0.61
CA SER A 155 12.87 10.03 0.61
C SER A 155 11.54 9.52 1.20
N SER A 156 10.76 8.74 0.47
CA SER A 156 9.41 8.30 0.87
C SER A 156 9.38 7.52 2.18
N VAL A 157 10.36 6.63 2.39
CA VAL A 157 10.47 5.81 3.60
C VAL A 157 10.78 6.67 4.81
N ALA A 158 11.71 7.62 4.67
CA ALA A 158 12.04 8.55 5.75
C ALA A 158 10.84 9.42 6.14
N ALA A 159 10.08 9.90 5.15
CA ALA A 159 8.86 10.67 5.41
C ALA A 159 7.77 9.83 6.09
N LEU A 160 7.64 8.54 5.73
CA LEU A 160 6.69 7.64 6.39
C LEU A 160 7.04 7.43 7.87
N ILE A 161 8.33 7.21 8.18
CA ILE A 161 8.81 7.07 9.55
C ILE A 161 8.56 8.35 10.35
N ALA A 162 8.90 9.51 9.78
CA ALA A 162 8.67 10.81 10.40
C ALA A 162 7.18 11.06 10.67
N SER A 163 6.30 10.71 9.73
CA SER A 163 4.85 10.80 9.90
C SER A 163 4.38 10.02 11.13
N LYS A 164 4.81 8.75 11.28
CA LYS A 164 4.43 7.91 12.42
C LYS A 164 5.01 8.42 13.74
N ALA A 165 6.25 8.91 13.73
CA ALA A 165 6.87 9.52 14.91
C ALA A 165 6.10 10.76 15.39
N LEU A 166 5.72 11.65 14.48
CA LEU A 166 4.91 12.84 14.80
C LEU A 166 3.53 12.47 15.33
N GLN A 167 2.91 11.41 14.79
CA GLN A 167 1.62 10.92 15.27
C GLN A 167 1.73 10.34 16.69
N ALA A 168 2.76 9.54 16.95
CA ALA A 168 3.03 8.96 18.25
C ALA A 168 3.29 10.05 19.31
N GLY A 169 4.09 11.07 18.97
CA GLY A 169 4.33 12.20 19.85
C GLY A 169 3.05 12.98 20.18
N THR A 170 2.21 13.23 19.17
CA THR A 170 0.91 13.90 19.38
C THR A 170 -0.02 13.06 20.26
N ASN A 171 -0.05 11.75 20.06
CA ASN A 171 -0.83 10.83 20.89
C ASN A 171 -0.34 10.81 22.35
N TYR A 172 0.99 10.85 22.55
CA TYR A 172 1.59 10.89 23.88
C TYR A 172 1.21 12.18 24.63
N CYS A 173 1.31 13.34 23.97
CA CYS A 173 0.93 14.62 24.57
C CYS A 173 -0.57 14.70 24.90
N ASN A 174 -1.43 14.04 24.12
CA ASN A 174 -2.88 14.09 24.31
C ASN A 174 -3.42 13.08 25.35
N GLY A 175 -2.56 12.30 26.01
CA GLY A 175 -2.93 11.48 27.18
C GLY A 175 -3.90 10.32 26.95
N HIS A 176 -4.38 10.09 25.72
CA HIS A 176 -5.34 9.04 25.38
C HIS A 176 -4.69 7.87 24.64
N THR A 177 -4.23 6.86 25.36
CA THR A 177 -3.94 5.51 24.83
C THR A 177 -5.22 4.67 24.84
N GLY A 178 -6.21 5.07 24.05
CA GLY A 178 -7.44 4.29 23.89
C GLY A 178 -7.16 2.92 23.28
N GLN A 179 -7.85 1.89 23.79
CA GLN A 179 -7.87 0.45 23.43
C GLN A 179 -7.75 0.08 21.93
N LEU A 180 -7.92 1.03 21.00
CA LEU A 180 -7.64 0.87 19.56
C LEU A 180 -6.16 0.58 19.23
N SER A 181 -5.22 0.89 20.14
CA SER A 181 -3.78 0.81 19.87
C SER A 181 -3.31 -0.62 19.54
N SER A 182 -3.83 -1.64 20.21
CA SER A 182 -3.35 -3.03 20.01
C SER A 182 -3.66 -3.56 18.60
N LEU A 183 -4.88 -3.33 18.11
CA LEU A 183 -5.30 -3.75 16.77
C LEU A 183 -4.53 -2.99 15.69
N SER A 184 -4.39 -1.66 15.83
CA SER A 184 -3.61 -0.85 14.90
C SER A 184 -2.13 -1.21 14.87
N VAL A 185 -1.55 -1.55 16.04
CA VAL A 185 -0.16 -2.02 16.14
C VAL A 185 -0.02 -3.39 15.48
N PHE A 186 -0.96 -4.32 15.70
CA PHE A 186 -0.95 -5.63 15.08
C PHE A 186 -1.05 -5.54 13.55
N LEU A 187 -1.98 -4.73 13.03
CA LEU A 187 -2.13 -4.49 11.59
C LEU A 187 -0.89 -3.82 11.00
N THR A 188 -0.32 -2.81 11.67
CA THR A 188 0.93 -2.16 11.21
C THR A 188 2.09 -3.14 11.15
N TRP A 189 2.21 -4.04 12.14
CA TRP A 189 3.21 -5.10 12.16
C TRP A 189 2.97 -6.13 11.04
N ALA A 190 1.73 -6.56 10.84
CA ALA A 190 1.34 -7.51 9.81
C ALA A 190 1.55 -6.95 8.39
N GLY A 191 1.20 -5.69 8.15
CA GLY A 191 1.47 -5.00 6.89
C GLY A 191 2.98 -4.84 6.62
N SER A 192 3.77 -4.54 7.65
CA SER A 192 5.23 -4.46 7.53
C SER A 192 5.85 -5.81 7.16
N LEU A 193 5.39 -6.91 7.79
CA LEU A 193 5.81 -8.26 7.44
C LEU A 193 5.43 -8.63 6.00
N GLY A 194 4.20 -8.31 5.58
CA GLY A 194 3.74 -8.53 4.21
C GLY A 194 4.62 -7.79 3.18
N ALA A 195 5.01 -6.55 3.49
CA ALA A 195 5.91 -5.75 2.64
C ALA A 195 7.33 -6.33 2.57
N THR A 196 7.90 -6.78 3.69
CA THR A 196 9.22 -7.43 3.69
C THR A 196 9.19 -8.74 2.91
N PHE A 197 8.16 -9.56 3.11
CA PHE A 197 8.01 -10.84 2.43
C PHE A 197 7.89 -10.69 0.91
N THR A 198 7.06 -9.76 0.44
CA THR A 198 6.93 -9.46 -1.00
C THR A 198 8.23 -8.92 -1.59
N SER A 199 8.96 -8.06 -0.87
CA SER A 199 10.26 -7.55 -1.31
C SER A 199 11.29 -8.67 -1.50
N VAL A 200 11.34 -9.63 -0.58
CA VAL A 200 12.21 -10.81 -0.67
C VAL A 200 11.81 -11.69 -1.87
N GLN A 201 10.52 -11.92 -2.11
CA GLN A 201 10.02 -12.70 -3.24
C GLN A 201 10.36 -12.04 -4.60
N VAL A 202 10.18 -10.72 -4.70
CA VAL A 202 10.48 -9.94 -5.90
C VAL A 202 11.98 -9.91 -6.18
N SER A 203 12.81 -9.77 -5.14
CA SER A 203 14.27 -9.80 -5.28
C SER A 203 14.75 -11.18 -5.72
N ALA A 204 14.19 -12.24 -5.13
CA ALA A 204 14.53 -13.61 -5.49
C ALA A 204 14.16 -13.93 -6.94
N SER A 205 12.98 -13.52 -7.41
CA SER A 205 12.56 -13.71 -8.80
C SER A 205 13.41 -12.92 -9.80
N ARG A 206 13.78 -11.67 -9.49
CA ARG A 206 14.68 -10.85 -10.31
C ARG A 206 16.05 -11.49 -10.50
N ILE A 207 16.66 -11.99 -9.42
CA ILE A 207 17.97 -12.66 -9.46
C ILE A 207 17.92 -13.92 -10.34
N THR A 208 16.81 -14.67 -10.26
CA THR A 208 16.64 -15.92 -11.04
C THR A 208 16.54 -15.63 -12.54
N HIS A 209 15.81 -14.56 -12.92
CA HIS A 209 15.70 -14.12 -14.32
C HIS A 209 17.02 -13.56 -14.88
N THR A 210 17.76 -12.77 -14.11
CA THR A 210 19.07 -12.26 -14.54
C THR A 210 20.11 -13.38 -14.67
N ALA A 211 20.07 -14.37 -13.78
CA ALA A 211 20.92 -15.55 -13.88
C ALA A 211 20.57 -16.40 -15.11
N ALA A 212 19.28 -16.60 -15.41
CA ALA A 212 18.84 -17.32 -16.60
C ALA A 212 19.22 -16.61 -17.92
N LEU A 213 19.16 -15.26 -17.95
CA LEU A 213 19.62 -14.48 -19.10
C LEU A 213 21.14 -14.52 -19.27
N MET A 214 21.91 -14.50 -18.18
CA MET A 214 23.37 -14.69 -18.24
C MET A 214 23.76 -16.09 -18.72
N TYR A 215 23.00 -17.12 -18.36
CA TYR A 215 23.20 -18.49 -18.84
C TYR A 215 22.76 -18.73 -20.28
N SER A 216 21.86 -17.90 -20.83
CA SER A 216 21.41 -18.01 -22.24
C SER A 216 22.23 -17.14 -23.21
N LEU A 217 23.14 -16.31 -22.70
CA LEU A 217 24.10 -15.52 -23.47
C LEU A 217 25.49 -16.19 -23.59
N HIS A 218 25.64 -17.41 -23.08
CA HIS A 218 26.77 -18.31 -23.31
C HIS A 218 26.30 -19.51 -24.14
#